data_AF-A0A7K1CFL7-F1
#
_entry.id   AF-A0A7K1CFL7-F1
#
_cell.length_a   1.000
_cell.length_b   1.000
_cell.length_c   1.000
_cell.angle_alpha   90.00
_cell.angle_beta   90.00
_cell.angle_gamma   90.00
#
_symmetry.space_group_name_H-M   'P 1'
#
loop_
_entity.id
_entity.type
_entity.pdbx_description
1 polymer ?
#
loop_
_entity_poly.entity_id
_entity_poly.type
_entity_poly.pdbx_seq_one_letter_code
_entity_poly.pdbx_strand_id
1 'polypeptide(L)'
;MNANSIFNPNLVAAQQPSWPDKNVVQSVVAELATYPPLVFAGECDNLKDRIAEAAAGRAFWLQGGDCAETFVGATADSVRNRIKTILQMAAVLQYFSSLPVIKVGRMAGQFAKPRSNDNETRNGVTLPAYRGDAVNDLEFTIEARTPNPNRLLKVYNTSASTLNLVRAFTQGGFADLRQVHSWNKGFAADARFSARYEEMAN
;
A
#
# COMPACT_ATOMS: atom_id res chain seq x y z
N MET A 1 -1.63 -24.25 11.72
CA MET A 1 -1.46 -24.51 10.27
C MET A 1 -0.05 -24.09 9.88
N ASN A 2 0.73 -24.98 9.27
CA ASN A 2 2.04 -24.61 8.73
C ASN A 2 1.79 -23.85 7.43
N ALA A 3 2.14 -22.56 7.35
CA ALA A 3 1.96 -21.78 6.12
C ALA A 3 2.65 -22.42 4.91
N ASN A 4 3.73 -23.19 5.11
CA ASN A 4 4.43 -23.87 4.03
C ASN A 4 3.60 -25.01 3.39
N SER A 5 2.55 -25.51 4.04
CA SER A 5 1.70 -26.55 3.47
C SER A 5 0.69 -26.04 2.44
N ILE A 6 0.54 -24.71 2.28
CA ILE A 6 -0.36 -24.12 1.27
C ILE A 6 0.35 -23.81 -0.05
N PHE A 7 1.68 -23.86 -0.08
CA PHE A 7 2.49 -23.54 -1.25
C PHE A 7 2.89 -24.81 -2.00
N ASN A 8 2.44 -24.94 -3.25
CA ASN A 8 2.94 -25.97 -4.16
C ASN A 8 4.21 -25.43 -4.85
N PRO A 9 5.40 -26.00 -4.58
CA PRO A 9 6.67 -25.50 -5.12
C PRO A 9 6.79 -25.67 -6.64
N ASN A 10 5.91 -26.46 -7.27
CA ASN A 10 5.90 -26.68 -8.71
C ASN A 10 5.07 -25.65 -9.49
N LEU A 11 4.43 -24.68 -8.80
CA LEU A 11 3.71 -23.62 -9.47
C LEU A 11 4.67 -22.59 -10.07
N VAL A 12 4.39 -22.15 -11.29
CA VAL A 12 5.16 -21.11 -11.97
C VAL A 12 4.84 -19.74 -11.36
N ALA A 13 5.85 -19.07 -10.81
CA ALA A 13 5.74 -17.70 -10.32
C ALA A 13 6.24 -16.70 -11.38
N ALA A 14 5.32 -16.04 -12.08
CA ALA A 14 5.66 -14.98 -13.01
C ALA A 14 6.20 -13.73 -12.29
N GLN A 15 6.89 -12.85 -13.03
CA GLN A 15 7.33 -11.53 -12.57
C GLN A 15 8.35 -11.52 -11.42
N GLN A 16 8.93 -12.67 -11.08
CA GLN A 16 9.99 -12.77 -10.08
C GLN A 16 11.25 -12.03 -10.56
N PRO A 17 11.96 -11.34 -9.67
CA PRO A 17 13.26 -10.79 -9.99
C PRO A 17 14.28 -11.90 -10.30
N SER A 18 15.18 -11.61 -11.23
CA SER A 18 16.38 -12.42 -11.45
C SER A 18 17.39 -12.10 -10.34
N TRP A 19 17.21 -12.71 -9.17
CA TRP A 19 18.11 -12.55 -8.03
C TRP A 19 19.54 -13.02 -8.38
N PRO A 20 20.58 -12.20 -8.18
CA PRO A 20 21.95 -12.57 -8.51
C PRO A 20 22.48 -13.76 -7.70
N ASP A 21 22.10 -13.84 -6.41
CA ASP A 21 22.52 -14.90 -5.49
C ASP A 21 21.30 -15.46 -4.73
N LYS A 22 21.01 -16.74 -4.97
CA LYS A 22 19.89 -17.44 -4.32
C LYS A 22 20.15 -17.72 -2.84
N ASN A 23 21.39 -17.89 -2.41
CA ASN A 23 21.73 -18.14 -1.01
C ASN A 23 21.45 -16.89 -0.17
N VAL A 24 21.74 -15.70 -0.72
CA VAL A 24 21.41 -14.43 -0.06
C VAL A 24 19.89 -14.23 0.05
N VAL A 25 19.12 -14.61 -0.98
CA VAL A 25 17.64 -14.59 -0.87
C VAL A 25 17.16 -15.52 0.24
N GLN A 26 17.70 -16.74 0.30
CA GLN A 26 17.32 -17.71 1.34
C GLN A 26 17.67 -17.20 2.75
N SER A 27 18.84 -16.59 2.94
CA SER A 27 19.21 -16.04 4.25
C SER A 27 18.31 -14.89 4.67
N VAL A 28 17.99 -13.97 3.75
CA VAL A 28 17.08 -12.85 4.01
C VAL A 28 15.66 -13.34 4.31
N VAL A 29 15.16 -14.34 3.57
CA VAL A 29 13.83 -14.93 3.83
C VAL A 29 13.80 -15.65 5.18
N ALA A 30 14.86 -16.38 5.53
CA ALA A 30 14.98 -17.03 6.83
C ALA A 30 15.00 -16.00 7.97
N GLU A 31 15.70 -14.88 7.79
CA GLU A 31 15.69 -13.77 8.76
C GLU A 31 14.30 -13.15 8.89
N LEU A 32 13.64 -12.79 7.78
CA LEU A 32 12.27 -12.25 7.79
C LEU A 32 11.26 -13.18 8.47
N ALA A 33 11.43 -14.49 8.36
CA ALA A 33 10.56 -15.47 9.01
C ALA A 33 10.64 -15.43 10.55
N THR A 34 11.70 -14.83 11.12
CA THR A 34 11.84 -14.63 12.57
C THR A 34 11.21 -13.33 13.07
N TYR A 35 10.85 -12.42 12.16
CA TYR A 35 10.30 -11.12 12.53
C TYR A 35 8.82 -11.21 12.92
N PRO A 36 8.33 -10.33 13.82
CA PRO A 36 6.91 -10.24 14.12
C PRO A 36 6.06 -9.98 12.86
N PRO A 37 4.82 -10.48 12.81
CA PRO A 37 3.92 -10.16 11.70
C PRO A 37 3.47 -8.70 11.77
N LEU A 38 3.18 -8.10 10.60
CA LEU A 38 2.67 -6.72 10.52
C LEU A 38 1.22 -6.59 11.02
N VAL A 39 0.42 -7.64 10.87
CA VAL A 39 -1.00 -7.68 11.24
C VAL A 39 -1.31 -8.92 12.07
N PHE A 40 -2.29 -8.79 12.95
CA PHE A 40 -2.79 -9.91 13.75
C PHE A 40 -3.86 -10.70 12.98
N ALA A 41 -3.94 -12.02 13.21
CA ALA A 41 -4.89 -12.89 12.52
C ALA A 41 -6.35 -12.43 12.69
N GLY A 42 -6.74 -11.98 13.89
CA GLY A 42 -8.07 -11.44 14.15
C GLY A 42 -8.39 -10.17 13.34
N GLU A 43 -7.39 -9.39 12.93
CA GLU A 43 -7.62 -8.25 12.02
C GLU A 43 -7.98 -8.72 10.61
N CYS A 44 -7.37 -9.82 10.15
CA CYS A 44 -7.72 -10.45 8.89
C CYS A 44 -9.12 -11.07 8.94
N ASP A 45 -9.50 -11.69 10.06
CA ASP A 45 -10.86 -12.21 10.26
C ASP A 45 -11.91 -11.09 10.22
N ASN A 46 -11.68 -10.01 10.97
CA ASN A 46 -12.54 -8.82 10.93
C ASN A 46 -12.64 -8.21 9.52
N LEU A 47 -11.56 -8.23 8.73
CA LEU A 47 -11.59 -7.75 7.34
C LEU A 47 -12.42 -8.67 6.44
N LYS A 48 -12.33 -10.00 6.60
CA LYS A 48 -13.14 -10.96 5.84
C LYS A 48 -14.64 -10.74 6.09
N ASP A 49 -15.04 -10.53 7.33
CA ASP A 49 -16.44 -10.24 7.67
C ASP A 49 -16.92 -8.96 7.00
N ARG A 50 -16.10 -7.90 7.02
CA ARG A 50 -16.38 -6.64 6.32
C ARG A 50 -16.48 -6.82 4.81
N ILE A 51 -15.61 -7.63 4.21
CA ILE A 51 -15.70 -7.96 2.77
C ILE A 51 -17.03 -8.65 2.46
N ALA A 52 -17.50 -9.55 3.33
CA ALA A 52 -18.80 -10.20 3.17
C ALA A 52 -19.97 -9.20 3.23
N GLU A 53 -19.91 -8.20 4.11
CA GLU A 53 -20.90 -7.10 4.13
C GLU A 53 -20.93 -6.33 2.80
N ALA A 54 -19.76 -5.99 2.25
CA ALA A 54 -19.67 -5.30 0.96
C ALA A 54 -20.19 -6.15 -0.20
N ALA A 55 -19.81 -7.43 -0.24
CA ALA A 55 -20.27 -8.38 -1.25
C ALA A 55 -21.80 -8.57 -1.22
N ALA A 56 -22.40 -8.45 -0.03
CA ALA A 56 -23.86 -8.52 0.14
C ALA A 56 -24.58 -7.18 -0.06
N GLY A 57 -23.88 -6.12 -0.52
CA GLY A 57 -24.46 -4.80 -0.77
C GLY A 57 -24.79 -4.00 0.49
N ARG A 58 -24.27 -4.41 1.67
CA ARG A 58 -24.50 -3.74 2.96
C ARG A 58 -23.39 -2.78 3.38
N ALA A 59 -22.31 -2.70 2.60
CA ALA A 59 -21.21 -1.77 2.80
C ALA A 59 -20.56 -1.38 1.47
N PHE A 60 -19.82 -0.27 1.45
CA PHE A 60 -19.06 0.18 0.28
C PHE A 60 -17.55 -0.04 0.50
N TRP A 61 -16.86 -0.62 -0.49
CA TRP A 61 -15.41 -0.83 -0.44
C TRP A 61 -14.65 0.34 -1.04
N LEU A 62 -13.89 1.06 -0.21
CA LEU A 62 -12.97 2.11 -0.65
C LEU A 62 -11.53 1.66 -0.43
N GLN A 63 -10.82 1.43 -1.53
CA GLN A 63 -9.39 1.12 -1.51
C GLN A 63 -8.59 2.14 -2.32
N GLY A 64 -7.54 2.68 -1.72
CA GLY A 64 -6.73 3.73 -2.34
C GLY A 64 -5.37 3.90 -1.68
N GLY A 65 -4.44 4.56 -2.38
CA GLY A 65 -3.08 4.79 -1.92
C GLY A 65 -2.11 4.76 -3.10
N ASP A 66 -0.84 4.47 -2.82
CA ASP A 66 0.20 4.57 -3.83
C ASP A 66 0.09 3.48 -4.90
N CYS A 67 0.54 3.82 -6.12
CA CYS A 67 0.74 2.82 -7.17
C CYS A 67 1.86 1.86 -6.77
N ALA A 68 3.00 2.44 -6.38
CA ALA A 68 4.12 1.77 -5.73
C ALA A 68 4.70 2.69 -4.66
N GLU A 69 4.85 2.19 -3.44
CA GLU A 69 5.56 2.88 -2.37
C GLU A 69 7.06 2.94 -2.69
N THR A 70 7.71 4.01 -2.25
CA THR A 70 9.17 4.16 -2.29
C THR A 70 9.70 4.38 -0.89
N PHE A 71 10.93 3.95 -0.62
CA PHE A 71 11.54 4.15 0.69
C PHE A 71 11.67 5.63 1.05
N VAL A 72 11.99 6.47 0.06
CA VAL A 72 12.10 7.93 0.24
C VAL A 72 10.73 8.57 0.48
N GLY A 73 9.67 8.05 -0.16
CA GLY A 73 8.31 8.56 -0.03
C GLY A 73 7.58 8.11 1.23
N ALA A 74 8.14 7.18 2.00
CA ALA A 74 7.58 6.64 3.24
C ALA A 74 7.79 7.58 4.45
N THR A 75 7.42 8.85 4.29
CA THR A 75 7.51 9.87 5.34
C THR A 75 6.20 10.00 6.11
N ALA A 76 6.26 10.50 7.35
CA ALA A 76 5.07 10.73 8.17
C ALA A 76 4.04 11.65 7.51
N ASP A 77 4.50 12.73 6.85
CA ASP A 77 3.61 13.64 6.12
C ASP A 77 2.92 12.95 4.94
N SER A 78 3.65 12.14 4.19
CA SER A 78 3.10 11.40 3.05
C SER A 78 2.05 10.38 3.52
N VAL A 79 2.33 9.65 4.61
CA VAL A 79 1.37 8.70 5.22
C VAL A 79 0.14 9.44 5.73
N ARG A 80 0.32 10.53 6.49
CA ARG A 80 -0.77 11.36 7.01
C ARG A 80 -1.67 11.87 5.88
N ASN A 81 -1.08 12.40 4.81
CA ASN A 81 -1.82 12.95 3.67
C ASN A 81 -2.62 11.86 2.93
N ARG A 82 -2.06 10.65 2.79
CA ARG A 82 -2.79 9.51 2.21
C ARG A 82 -3.98 9.08 3.07
N ILE A 83 -3.79 8.96 4.38
CA ILE A 83 -4.88 8.65 5.32
C ILE A 83 -5.96 9.73 5.24
N LYS A 84 -5.56 11.01 5.24
CA LYS A 84 -6.46 12.16 5.10
C LYS A 84 -7.34 12.02 3.85
N THR A 85 -6.73 11.81 2.69
CA THR A 85 -7.46 11.64 1.42
C THR A 85 -8.47 10.49 1.48
N ILE A 86 -8.07 9.31 1.99
CA ILE A 86 -8.98 8.16 2.13
C ILE A 86 -10.15 8.49 3.06
N LEU A 87 -9.90 9.16 4.19
CA LEU A 87 -10.95 9.54 5.13
C LEU A 87 -11.91 10.58 4.54
N GLN A 88 -11.39 11.56 3.79
CA GLN A 88 -12.20 12.57 3.09
C GLN A 88 -13.15 11.92 2.07
N MET A 89 -12.64 11.01 1.24
CA MET A 89 -13.45 10.24 0.29
C MET A 89 -14.46 9.35 1.00
N ALA A 90 -14.06 8.67 2.07
CA ALA A 90 -14.94 7.79 2.83
C ALA A 90 -16.13 8.55 3.43
N ALA A 91 -15.93 9.76 3.96
CA ALA A 91 -17.02 10.57 4.52
C ALA A 91 -18.04 10.97 3.45
N VAL A 92 -17.57 11.37 2.26
CA VAL A 92 -18.45 11.69 1.12
C VAL A 92 -19.23 10.46 0.68
N LEU A 93 -18.55 9.33 0.45
CA LEU A 93 -19.20 8.09 0.03
C LEU A 93 -20.21 7.58 1.05
N GLN A 94 -19.89 7.66 2.34
CA GLN A 94 -20.78 7.22 3.42
C GLN A 94 -22.05 8.07 3.47
N TYR A 95 -21.93 9.40 3.29
CA TYR A 95 -23.08 10.29 3.26
C TYR A 95 -24.06 9.93 2.13
N PHE A 96 -23.57 9.81 0.89
CA PHE A 96 -24.45 9.57 -0.26
C PHE A 96 -24.94 8.14 -0.40
N SER A 97 -24.15 7.15 0.01
CA SER A 97 -24.58 5.75 -0.04
C SER A 97 -25.51 5.38 1.11
N SER A 98 -25.47 6.13 2.22
CA SER A 98 -26.05 5.71 3.51
C SER A 98 -25.55 4.32 3.97
N LEU A 99 -24.43 3.86 3.44
CA LEU A 99 -23.80 2.59 3.78
C LEU A 99 -22.49 2.81 4.55
N PRO A 100 -22.12 1.90 5.45
CA PRO A 100 -20.76 1.85 6.00
C PRO A 100 -19.71 1.79 4.89
N VAL A 101 -18.65 2.60 4.98
CA VAL A 101 -17.51 2.53 4.06
C VAL A 101 -16.35 1.78 4.70
N ILE A 102 -15.92 0.68 4.09
CA ILE A 102 -14.73 -0.10 4.46
C ILE A 102 -13.52 0.55 3.80
N LYS A 103 -12.55 0.98 4.60
CA LYS A 103 -11.40 1.77 4.17
C LYS A 103 -10.16 0.88 4.13
N VAL A 104 -9.54 0.75 2.96
CA VAL A 104 -8.33 -0.06 2.76
C VAL A 104 -7.23 0.74 2.10
N GLY A 105 -6.09 0.85 2.78
CA GLY A 105 -4.93 1.54 2.28
C GLY A 105 -4.07 0.66 1.38
N ARG A 106 -3.66 1.17 0.22
CA ARG A 106 -2.48 0.68 -0.51
C ARG A 106 -1.24 1.34 0.11
N MET A 107 -0.80 0.79 1.24
CA MET A 107 0.28 1.30 2.07
C MET A 107 0.88 0.18 2.93
N ALA A 108 2.09 0.39 3.44
CA ALA A 108 2.82 -0.55 4.28
C ALA A 108 3.13 -1.91 3.60
N GLY A 109 3.44 -1.91 2.30
CA GLY A 109 3.91 -3.11 1.62
C GLY A 109 3.88 -3.07 0.09
N GLN A 110 3.42 -1.99 -0.53
CA GLN A 110 3.22 -1.88 -1.98
C GLN A 110 4.53 -1.50 -2.70
N PHE A 111 5.65 -2.16 -2.40
CA PHE A 111 6.99 -1.81 -2.90
C PHE A 111 7.44 -2.57 -4.14
N ALA A 112 6.63 -3.50 -4.65
CA ALA A 112 6.93 -4.27 -5.86
C ALA A 112 5.93 -3.91 -6.98
N LYS A 113 6.39 -3.97 -8.23
CA LYS A 113 5.55 -3.77 -9.41
C LYS A 113 5.90 -4.74 -10.54
N PRO A 114 4.90 -5.27 -11.27
CA PRO A 114 5.14 -6.06 -12.46
C PRO A 114 5.67 -5.19 -13.60
N ARG A 115 6.36 -5.81 -14.57
CA ARG A 115 6.85 -5.15 -15.77
C ARG A 115 6.55 -6.00 -17.00
N SER A 116 6.16 -5.33 -18.08
CA SER A 116 5.91 -5.99 -19.37
C SER A 116 7.19 -6.56 -19.97
N ASN A 117 8.34 -5.92 -19.71
CA ASN A 117 9.66 -6.36 -20.15
C ASN A 117 10.61 -6.46 -18.95
N ASP A 118 11.49 -7.45 -18.98
CA ASP A 118 12.51 -7.64 -17.93
C ASP A 118 13.59 -6.57 -17.95
N ASN A 119 13.81 -5.95 -19.11
CA ASN A 119 14.86 -4.96 -19.34
C ASN A 119 14.27 -3.62 -19.81
N GLU A 120 15.06 -2.57 -19.60
CA GLU A 120 14.83 -1.22 -20.07
C GLU A 120 16.09 -0.73 -20.79
N THR A 121 15.93 -0.24 -22.02
CA THR A 121 17.02 0.30 -22.83
C THR A 121 16.91 1.82 -22.93
N ARG A 122 17.97 2.55 -22.57
CA ARG A 122 18.07 4.00 -22.76
C ARG A 122 19.41 4.33 -23.39
N ASN A 123 19.41 5.15 -24.45
CA ASN A 123 20.62 5.59 -25.13
C ASN A 123 21.59 4.45 -25.49
N GLY A 124 21.06 3.30 -25.96
CA GLY A 124 21.84 2.13 -26.33
C GLY A 124 22.28 1.22 -25.16
N VAL A 125 22.10 1.63 -23.90
CA VAL A 125 22.42 0.83 -22.72
C VAL A 125 21.17 0.09 -22.24
N THR A 126 21.27 -1.23 -22.05
CA THR A 126 20.18 -2.08 -21.57
C THR A 126 20.45 -2.55 -20.15
N LEU A 127 19.53 -2.25 -19.23
CA LEU A 127 19.60 -2.62 -17.81
C LEU A 127 18.31 -3.33 -17.38
N PRO A 128 18.30 -4.06 -16.25
CA PRO A 128 17.07 -4.57 -15.68
C PRO A 128 16.02 -3.46 -15.47
N ALA A 129 14.78 -3.79 -15.73
CA ALA A 129 13.65 -2.91 -15.48
C ALA A 129 13.51 -2.64 -13.97
N TYR A 130 13.23 -1.39 -13.59
CA TYR A 130 12.84 -1.06 -12.21
C TYR A 130 11.56 -1.82 -11.83
N ARG A 131 11.64 -2.70 -10.83
CA ARG A 131 10.55 -3.58 -10.36
C ARG A 131 9.99 -3.14 -9.01
N GLY A 132 10.26 -1.90 -8.61
CA GLY A 132 9.86 -1.35 -7.32
C GLY A 132 10.99 -1.48 -6.28
N ASP A 133 10.93 -0.64 -5.26
CA ASP A 133 11.97 -0.53 -4.22
C ASP A 133 12.20 -1.84 -3.46
N ALA A 134 11.26 -2.78 -3.46
CA ALA A 134 11.45 -4.14 -2.94
C ALA A 134 12.52 -4.95 -3.69
N VAL A 135 12.83 -4.57 -4.94
CA VAL A 135 13.68 -5.34 -5.85
C VAL A 135 14.96 -4.58 -6.18
N ASN A 136 14.83 -3.36 -6.72
CA ASN A 136 15.93 -2.54 -7.22
C ASN A 136 15.55 -1.05 -7.19
N ASP A 137 16.46 -0.16 -7.58
CA ASP A 137 16.25 1.29 -7.55
C ASP A 137 15.75 1.85 -8.89
N LEU A 138 15.15 3.04 -8.80
CA LEU A 138 14.63 3.77 -9.96
C LEU A 138 15.76 4.27 -10.88
N GLU A 139 16.90 4.65 -10.29
CA GLU A 139 18.07 5.18 -10.98
C GLU A 139 18.54 4.21 -12.09
N PHE A 140 18.98 4.76 -13.22
CA PHE A 140 19.34 3.98 -14.41
C PHE A 140 20.85 3.71 -14.46
N THR A 141 21.36 3.03 -13.43
CA THR A 141 22.74 2.53 -13.35
C THR A 141 22.73 1.02 -13.11
N ILE A 142 23.83 0.34 -13.43
CA ILE A 142 23.91 -1.12 -13.27
C ILE A 142 23.78 -1.52 -11.81
N GLU A 143 24.38 -0.76 -10.90
CA GLU A 143 24.32 -0.96 -9.45
C GLU A 143 22.89 -0.79 -8.95
N ALA A 144 22.22 0.29 -9.35
CA ALA A 144 20.84 0.58 -8.95
C ALA A 144 19.86 -0.46 -9.48
N ARG A 145 20.03 -0.92 -10.72
CA ARG A 145 19.09 -1.85 -11.38
C ARG A 145 19.31 -3.31 -11.04
N THR A 146 20.48 -3.68 -10.53
CA THR A 146 20.74 -5.05 -10.05
C THR A 146 19.81 -5.38 -8.86
N PRO A 147 19.01 -6.45 -8.93
CA PRO A 147 18.15 -6.85 -7.82
C PRO A 147 18.95 -7.11 -6.54
N ASN A 148 18.50 -6.54 -5.43
CA ASN A 148 19.16 -6.68 -4.12
C ASN A 148 18.22 -7.33 -3.09
N PRO A 149 18.45 -8.59 -2.69
CA PRO A 149 17.58 -9.28 -1.73
C PRO A 149 17.44 -8.57 -0.37
N ASN A 150 18.46 -7.85 0.10
CA ASN A 150 18.41 -7.13 1.39
C ASN A 150 17.31 -6.06 1.43
N ARG A 151 16.81 -5.63 0.27
CA ARG A 151 15.65 -4.73 0.19
C ARG A 151 14.39 -5.31 0.80
N LEU A 152 14.26 -6.64 0.89
CA LEU A 152 13.10 -7.27 1.52
C LEU A 152 13.05 -6.98 3.03
N LEU A 153 14.21 -6.96 3.71
CA LEU A 153 14.31 -6.52 5.12
C LEU A 153 13.94 -5.04 5.25
N LYS A 154 14.41 -4.21 4.32
CA LYS A 154 14.08 -2.77 4.30
C LYS A 154 12.59 -2.54 4.08
N VAL A 155 11.96 -3.28 3.17
CA VAL A 155 10.50 -3.29 2.98
C VAL A 155 9.79 -3.59 4.28
N TYR A 156 10.16 -4.67 4.99
CA TYR A 156 9.54 -4.99 6.26
C TYR A 156 9.63 -3.84 7.27
N ASN A 157 10.83 -3.28 7.47
CA ASN A 157 11.04 -2.20 8.44
C ASN A 157 10.26 -0.94 8.08
N THR A 158 10.23 -0.57 6.79
CA THR A 158 9.43 0.57 6.30
C THR A 158 7.92 0.30 6.41
N SER A 159 7.47 -0.93 6.15
CA SER A 159 6.08 -1.34 6.34
C SER A 159 5.66 -1.29 7.80
N ALA A 160 6.48 -1.77 8.72
CA ALA A 160 6.21 -1.76 10.14
C ALA A 160 6.07 -0.32 10.68
N SER A 161 7.00 0.57 10.33
CA SER A 161 6.94 1.98 10.74
C SER A 161 5.75 2.72 10.12
N THR A 162 5.46 2.46 8.84
CA THR A 162 4.29 3.02 8.14
C THR A 162 2.99 2.58 8.82
N LEU A 163 2.84 1.29 9.09
CA LEU A 163 1.63 0.74 9.71
C LEU A 163 1.46 1.25 11.15
N ASN A 164 2.55 1.41 11.91
CA ASN A 164 2.50 2.03 13.22
C ASN A 164 1.94 3.46 13.16
N LEU A 165 2.39 4.28 12.21
CA LEU A 165 1.84 5.62 11.99
C LEU A 165 0.36 5.58 11.57
N VAL A 166 -0.02 4.65 10.71
CA VAL A 166 -1.42 4.46 10.30
C VAL A 166 -2.31 4.17 11.51
N ARG A 167 -1.88 3.27 12.40
CA ARG A 167 -2.58 2.96 13.64
C ARG A 167 -2.67 4.17 14.56
N ALA A 168 -1.58 4.91 14.74
CA ALA A 168 -1.54 6.12 15.56
C ALA A 168 -2.51 7.20 15.05
N PHE A 169 -2.54 7.48 13.73
CA PHE A 169 -3.47 8.47 13.16
C PHE A 169 -4.92 8.01 13.21
N THR A 170 -5.20 6.72 13.03
CA THR A 170 -6.58 6.22 13.00
C THR A 170 -7.19 6.02 14.37
N GLN A 171 -6.38 5.69 15.39
CA GLN A 171 -6.85 5.45 16.76
C GLN A 171 -6.60 6.62 17.72
N GLY A 172 -5.64 7.49 17.42
CA GLY A 172 -5.24 8.62 18.27
C GLY A 172 -6.03 9.92 18.05
N GLY A 173 -7.22 9.87 17.42
CA GLY A 173 -8.12 11.03 17.27
C GLY A 173 -7.95 11.87 16.00
N PHE A 174 -6.92 11.63 15.17
CA PHE A 174 -6.81 12.30 13.85
C PHE A 174 -7.93 11.87 12.88
N ALA A 175 -8.48 10.66 13.04
CA ALA A 175 -9.65 10.20 12.30
C ALA A 175 -10.99 10.67 12.87
N ASP A 176 -11.03 11.65 13.78
CA ASP A 176 -12.29 12.23 14.27
C ASP A 176 -13.07 12.87 13.10
N LEU A 177 -14.34 12.48 12.95
CA LEU A 177 -15.26 12.96 11.91
C LEU A 177 -15.32 14.50 11.82
N ARG A 178 -15.15 15.20 12.94
CA ARG A 178 -15.12 16.68 12.96
C ARG A 178 -13.94 17.24 12.17
N GLN A 179 -12.77 16.61 12.26
CA GLN A 179 -11.60 16.99 11.48
C GLN A 179 -11.82 16.70 9.99
N VAL A 180 -12.43 15.55 9.67
CA VAL A 180 -12.73 15.15 8.28
C VAL A 180 -13.68 16.13 7.60
N HIS A 181 -14.76 16.55 8.28
CA HIS A 181 -15.68 17.57 7.75
C HIS A 181 -15.00 18.92 7.55
N SER A 182 -14.12 19.35 8.46
CA SER A 182 -13.35 20.59 8.31
C SER A 182 -12.45 20.54 7.07
N TRP A 183 -11.79 19.40 6.81
CA TRP A 183 -10.96 19.23 5.61
C TRP A 183 -11.77 19.25 4.32
N ASN A 184 -12.96 18.63 4.33
CA ASN A 184 -13.86 18.64 3.17
C ASN A 184 -14.40 20.04 2.88
N LYS A 185 -14.68 20.86 3.89
CA LYS A 185 -15.04 22.29 3.69
C LYS A 185 -13.94 23.07 2.97
N GLY A 186 -12.67 22.83 3.30
CA GLY A 186 -11.54 23.45 2.60
C GLY A 186 -11.45 23.06 1.13
N PHE A 187 -11.80 21.81 0.78
CA PHE A 187 -11.89 21.37 -0.62
C PHE A 187 -13.12 21.94 -1.34
N ALA A 188 -14.28 21.99 -0.66
CA ALA A 188 -15.51 22.56 -1.18
C ALA A 188 -15.41 24.06 -1.47
N ALA A 189 -14.50 24.78 -0.80
CA ALA A 189 -14.23 26.19 -1.06
C ALA A 189 -13.37 26.43 -2.32
N ASP A 190 -12.85 25.37 -2.96
CA ASP A 190 -12.12 25.50 -4.22
C ASP A 190 -13.10 25.81 -5.36
N ALA A 191 -12.96 26.99 -5.97
CA ALA A 191 -13.86 27.52 -6.99
C ALA A 191 -14.07 26.59 -8.20
N ARG A 192 -13.14 25.65 -8.46
CA ARG A 192 -13.25 24.69 -9.57
C ARG A 192 -14.32 23.64 -9.37
N PHE A 193 -14.64 23.30 -8.12
CA PHE A 193 -15.58 22.23 -7.77
C PHE A 193 -16.69 22.67 -6.80
N SER A 194 -16.55 23.87 -6.23
CA SER A 194 -17.43 24.43 -5.20
C SER A 194 -18.91 24.36 -5.55
N ALA A 195 -19.34 24.89 -6.70
CA ALA A 195 -20.76 24.92 -7.07
C ALA A 195 -21.40 23.52 -7.12
N ARG A 196 -20.70 22.55 -7.72
CA ARG A 196 -21.20 21.17 -7.85
C ARG A 196 -21.12 20.40 -6.53
N TYR A 197 -20.17 20.73 -5.66
CA TYR A 197 -20.04 20.11 -4.34
C TYR A 197 -21.07 20.68 -3.36
N GLU A 198 -21.38 21.97 -3.42
CA GLU A 198 -22.42 22.63 -2.62
C GLU A 198 -23.83 22.13 -2.98
N GLU A 199 -24.13 21.92 -4.26
CA GLU A 199 -25.38 21.27 -4.70
C GLU A 199 -25.53 19.85 -4.14
N MET A 200 -24.43 19.12 -3.97
CA MET A 200 -24.44 17.76 -3.43
C MET A 200 -24.49 17.75 -1.89
N ALA A 201 -23.88 18.72 -1.22
CA ALA A 201 -23.75 18.75 0.24
C ALA A 201 -24.97 19.32 0.99
N ASN A 202 -25.85 20.04 0.30
CA ASN A 202 -27.16 20.52 0.79
C ASN A 202 -28.26 19.47 0.60
#